data_AF-B3V9U9-F1
#
_entry.id   AF-B3V9U9-F1
#
_cell.length_a   1.000
_cell.length_b   1.000
_cell.length_c   1.000
_cell.angle_alpha   90.00
_cell.angle_beta   90.00
_cell.angle_gamma   90.00
#
_symmetry.space_group_name_H-M   'P 1'
#
loop_
_entity.id
_entity.type
_entity.pdbx_description
1 polymer ?
#
loop_
_entity_poly.entity_id
_entity_poly.type
_entity_poly.pdbx_seq_one_letter_code
_entity_poly.pdbx_strand_id
1 'polypeptide(L)'
;IAHIDHGKSTLADRMLQLTGVVEERAMRAQYLDRMDIERERGITIKAQNVRLPWKVGTTEHVLHLIDTPGHVDFTYEVSRALEACEGAVLLVDAAQGIEAQTLANLYLALEKDLTIIPVLNKIDLPAADPDRYAAEIAHIVGCEPDDVLRVSAKTGLSVRELLDEVVRVTPAPVGDPDAPARAMIFDSVYDTYRGVVTYIRVVDGTITPRERIKMMSTGTTHELLEVGIVSPEPKPSVGLGVGEVGYLITGVKDVRQSKVGDTITSQRHGATQPLTGYREPRPMVYSGLYPVDGSEYPDLREALDKLQLNDAALTYEPETSAALGFGFRCG
;
A
#
# COMPACT_ATOMS: atom_id res chain seq x y z
N ILE A 1 0.19 0.53 -10.05
CA ILE A 1 -1.28 0.69 -10.22
C ILE A 1 -1.75 -0.01 -11.49
N ALA A 2 -2.93 -0.62 -11.49
CA ALA A 2 -3.47 -1.38 -12.63
C ALA A 2 -4.95 -1.72 -12.39
N HIS A 3 -5.71 -2.00 -13.45
CA HIS A 3 -6.99 -2.71 -13.35
C HIS A 3 -6.82 -4.14 -12.80
N ILE A 4 -7.92 -4.77 -12.41
CA ILE A 4 -7.97 -6.17 -12.01
C ILE A 4 -7.44 -7.03 -13.16
N ASP A 5 -6.76 -8.13 -12.82
CA ASP A 5 -6.19 -9.09 -13.77
C ASP A 5 -5.13 -8.58 -14.75
N HIS A 6 -4.74 -7.30 -14.75
CA HIS A 6 -3.64 -6.78 -15.58
C HIS A 6 -2.25 -7.32 -15.18
N GLY A 7 -2.17 -8.17 -14.15
CA GLY A 7 -0.97 -8.94 -13.78
C GLY A 7 -0.02 -8.20 -12.83
N LYS A 8 -0.57 -7.36 -11.97
CA LYS A 8 0.17 -6.57 -10.96
C LYS A 8 0.87 -7.45 -9.91
N SER A 9 0.16 -8.39 -9.29
CA SER A 9 0.74 -9.33 -8.32
C SER A 9 1.79 -10.24 -8.98
N THR A 10 1.55 -10.69 -10.22
CA THR A 10 2.53 -11.46 -11.01
C THR A 10 3.79 -10.65 -11.29
N LEU A 11 3.65 -9.34 -11.55
CA LEU A 11 4.79 -8.46 -11.77
C LEU A 11 5.59 -8.25 -10.48
N ALA A 12 4.90 -8.03 -9.35
CA ALA A 12 5.51 -7.92 -8.04
C ALA A 12 6.31 -9.18 -7.67
N ASP A 13 5.73 -10.38 -7.89
CA ASP A 13 6.43 -11.66 -7.72
C ASP A 13 7.72 -11.73 -8.53
N ARG A 14 7.68 -11.25 -9.78
CA ARG A 14 8.84 -11.25 -10.66
C ARG A 14 9.93 -10.29 -10.18
N MET A 15 9.54 -9.13 -9.64
CA MET A 15 10.47 -8.18 -9.01
C MET A 15 11.12 -8.79 -7.76
N LEU A 16 10.37 -9.50 -6.92
CA LEU A 16 10.89 -10.20 -5.73
C LEU A 16 11.95 -11.25 -6.10
N GLN A 17 11.71 -11.99 -7.18
CA GLN A 17 12.66 -12.99 -7.69
C GLN A 17 13.94 -12.34 -8.23
N LEU A 18 13.79 -11.32 -9.08
CA LEU A 18 14.94 -10.66 -9.73
C LEU A 18 15.84 -9.94 -8.72
N THR A 19 15.26 -9.46 -7.63
CA THR A 19 15.98 -8.78 -6.53
C THR A 19 16.57 -9.78 -5.53
N GLY A 20 16.27 -11.07 -5.65
CA GLY A 20 16.77 -12.13 -4.77
C GLY A 20 16.20 -12.08 -3.35
N VAL A 21 15.13 -11.32 -3.12
CA VAL A 21 14.49 -11.19 -1.81
C VAL A 21 13.75 -12.46 -1.42
N VAL A 22 13.22 -13.19 -2.40
CA VAL A 22 12.62 -14.52 -2.21
C VAL A 22 13.43 -15.53 -3.04
N GLU A 23 13.86 -16.62 -2.41
CA GLU A 23 14.49 -17.73 -3.12
C GLU A 23 13.48 -18.46 -4.01
N GLU A 24 13.91 -18.93 -5.18
CA GLU A 24 13.04 -19.59 -6.17
C GLU A 24 12.25 -20.78 -5.57
N ARG A 25 12.85 -21.55 -4.66
CA ARG A 25 12.21 -22.67 -3.97
C ARG A 25 11.10 -22.27 -3.00
N ALA A 26 11.13 -21.03 -2.50
CA ALA A 26 10.16 -20.48 -1.57
C ALA A 26 9.08 -19.65 -2.31
N MET A 27 9.26 -19.43 -3.62
CA MET A 27 8.29 -18.71 -4.42
C MET A 27 6.98 -19.49 -4.54
N ARG A 28 5.90 -18.75 -4.37
CA ARG A 28 4.54 -19.16 -4.70
C ARG A 28 3.92 -18.09 -5.57
N ALA A 29 2.94 -18.46 -6.38
CA ALA A 29 2.18 -17.48 -7.14
C ALA A 29 1.45 -16.53 -6.19
N GLN A 30 1.42 -15.24 -6.52
CA GLN A 30 0.82 -14.18 -5.71
C GLN A 30 1.42 -14.15 -4.30
N TYR A 31 2.75 -14.01 -4.20
CA TYR A 31 3.47 -14.14 -2.94
C TYR A 31 2.98 -13.14 -1.88
N LEU A 32 2.69 -11.92 -2.33
CA LEU A 32 2.25 -10.80 -1.48
C LEU A 32 0.80 -10.91 -1.01
N ASP A 33 -0.05 -11.68 -1.70
CA ASP A 33 -1.43 -11.91 -1.27
C ASP A 33 -1.43 -12.83 -0.04
N ARG A 34 -1.49 -12.22 1.15
CA ARG A 34 -1.30 -12.88 2.45
C ARG A 34 -2.62 -13.40 3.02
N MET A 35 -3.75 -12.78 2.70
CA MET A 35 -5.04 -13.18 3.25
C MET A 35 -5.62 -14.38 2.48
N ASP A 36 -6.26 -15.31 3.18
CA ASP A 36 -6.89 -16.48 2.53
C ASP A 36 -7.94 -16.07 1.50
N ILE A 37 -8.70 -15.00 1.79
CA ILE A 37 -9.72 -14.45 0.88
C ILE A 37 -9.13 -13.81 -0.37
N GLU A 38 -7.94 -13.19 -0.29
CA GLU A 38 -7.24 -12.66 -1.47
C GLU A 38 -6.88 -13.80 -2.42
N ARG A 39 -6.38 -14.91 -1.86
CA ARG A 39 -5.99 -16.10 -2.61
C ARG A 39 -7.19 -16.86 -3.17
N GLU A 40 -8.30 -16.93 -2.43
CA GLU A 40 -9.54 -17.55 -2.90
C GLU A 40 -10.16 -16.77 -4.06
N ARG A 41 -10.15 -15.43 -3.97
CA ARG A 41 -10.77 -14.54 -4.96
C ARG A 41 -9.83 -14.13 -6.10
N GLY A 42 -8.52 -14.36 -5.95
CA GLY A 42 -7.49 -13.95 -6.91
C GLY A 42 -7.29 -12.44 -7.01
N ILE A 43 -7.63 -11.67 -5.97
CA ILE A 43 -7.53 -10.21 -5.94
C ILE A 43 -6.71 -9.73 -4.74
N THR A 44 -5.96 -8.65 -4.92
CA THR A 44 -5.30 -7.93 -3.82
C THR A 44 -6.30 -7.01 -3.13
N ILE A 45 -6.50 -7.18 -1.83
CA ILE A 45 -7.42 -6.43 -0.98
C ILE A 45 -6.63 -5.43 -0.12
N LYS A 46 -5.47 -5.82 0.39
CA LYS A 46 -4.60 -4.97 1.20
C LYS A 46 -3.31 -4.62 0.51
N ALA A 47 -2.90 -3.36 0.65
CA ALA A 47 -1.62 -2.93 0.13
C ALA A 47 -0.48 -3.65 0.88
N GLN A 48 0.55 -4.07 0.15
CA GLN A 48 1.72 -4.76 0.73
C GLN A 48 2.98 -4.01 0.36
N ASN A 49 3.75 -3.59 1.36
CA ASN A 49 5.01 -2.90 1.18
C ASN A 49 6.19 -3.88 1.27
N VAL A 50 7.13 -3.80 0.33
CA VAL A 50 8.36 -4.59 0.36
C VAL A 50 9.56 -3.74 -0.06
N ARG A 51 10.64 -3.86 0.71
CA ARG A 51 11.95 -3.30 0.39
C ARG A 51 12.73 -4.26 -0.51
N LEU A 52 13.13 -3.78 -1.67
CA LEU A 52 13.86 -4.52 -2.69
C LEU A 52 15.27 -3.90 -2.86
N PRO A 53 16.35 -4.68 -2.67
CA PRO A 53 17.68 -4.25 -3.08
C PRO A 53 17.77 -4.30 -4.60
N TRP A 54 18.30 -3.24 -5.22
CA TRP A 54 18.52 -3.19 -6.66
C TRP A 54 19.86 -2.56 -6.98
N LYS A 55 20.51 -3.00 -8.05
CA LYS A 55 21.84 -2.51 -8.44
C LYS A 55 21.84 -2.11 -9.91
N VAL A 56 22.16 -0.85 -10.16
CA VAL A 56 22.31 -0.29 -11.52
C VAL A 56 23.78 0.04 -11.73
N GLY A 57 24.45 -0.76 -12.58
CA GLY A 57 25.89 -0.68 -12.76
C GLY A 57 26.65 -0.97 -11.46
N THR A 58 27.34 0.03 -10.90
CA THR A 58 28.07 -0.07 -9.63
C THR A 58 27.29 0.49 -8.44
N THR A 59 26.19 1.19 -8.68
CA THR A 59 25.44 1.91 -7.64
C THR A 59 24.36 1.00 -7.06
N GLU A 60 24.31 0.92 -5.73
CA GLU A 60 23.26 0.21 -5.01
C GLU A 60 22.10 1.15 -4.69
N HIS A 61 20.90 0.65 -4.90
CA HIS A 61 19.63 1.32 -4.67
C HIS A 61 18.74 0.46 -3.78
N VAL A 62 17.84 1.14 -3.07
CA VAL A 62 16.77 0.51 -2.31
C VAL A 62 15.47 0.98 -2.92
N LEU A 63 14.68 0.04 -3.41
CA LEU A 63 13.35 0.31 -3.93
C LEU A 63 12.32 -0.09 -2.88
N HIS A 64 11.38 0.79 -2.59
CA HIS A 64 10.20 0.46 -1.80
C HIS A 64 9.05 0.20 -2.77
N LEU A 65 8.64 -1.06 -2.89
CA LEU A 65 7.49 -1.48 -3.68
C LEU A 65 6.25 -1.48 -2.78
N ILE A 66 5.19 -0.82 -3.20
CA ILE A 66 3.86 -0.98 -2.60
C ILE A 66 2.95 -1.61 -3.64
N ASP A 67 2.58 -2.87 -3.43
CA ASP A 67 1.54 -3.52 -4.23
C ASP A 67 0.18 -3.00 -3.76
N THR A 68 -0.65 -2.56 -4.69
CA THR A 68 -1.93 -1.89 -4.38
C THR A 68 -3.10 -2.70 -4.90
N PRO A 69 -4.28 -2.66 -4.26
CA PRO A 69 -5.50 -3.21 -4.81
C PRO A 69 -5.82 -2.70 -6.22
N GLY A 70 -6.51 -3.52 -7.02
CA GLY A 70 -7.00 -3.15 -8.36
C GLY A 70 -8.48 -2.77 -8.43
N HIS A 71 -9.25 -3.17 -7.41
CA HIS A 71 -10.71 -3.00 -7.38
C HIS A 71 -11.11 -1.61 -6.88
N VAL A 72 -12.20 -1.06 -7.41
CA VAL A 72 -12.72 0.29 -7.08
C VAL A 72 -13.08 0.48 -5.62
N ASP A 73 -13.61 -0.57 -4.98
CA ASP A 73 -13.98 -0.51 -3.56
C ASP A 73 -12.77 -0.24 -2.64
N PHE A 74 -11.55 -0.52 -3.12
CA PHE A 74 -10.32 -0.28 -2.38
C PHE A 74 -9.57 0.97 -2.88
N THR A 75 -10.27 1.92 -3.51
CA THR A 75 -9.66 3.18 -3.96
C THR A 75 -8.98 3.93 -2.81
N TYR A 76 -9.53 3.84 -1.60
CA TYR A 76 -8.91 4.40 -0.40
C TYR A 76 -7.52 3.80 -0.14
N GLU A 77 -7.38 2.47 -0.21
CA GLU A 77 -6.09 1.77 -0.10
C GLU A 77 -5.08 2.27 -1.12
N VAL A 78 -5.51 2.40 -2.39
CA VAL A 78 -4.65 2.90 -3.47
C VAL A 78 -4.22 4.33 -3.20
N SER A 79 -5.15 5.21 -2.82
CA SER A 79 -4.87 6.62 -2.53
C SER A 79 -3.82 6.77 -1.42
N ARG A 80 -3.90 5.95 -0.36
CA ARG A 80 -2.92 5.94 0.75
C ARG A 80 -1.55 5.47 0.31
N ALA A 81 -1.50 4.40 -0.48
CA ALA A 81 -0.24 3.87 -1.00
C ALA A 81 0.47 4.90 -1.89
N LEU A 82 -0.27 5.64 -2.72
CA LEU A 82 0.29 6.63 -3.62
C LEU A 82 0.92 7.83 -2.88
N GLU A 83 0.40 8.25 -1.73
CA GLU A 83 1.04 9.28 -0.88
C GLU A 83 2.43 8.86 -0.38
N ALA A 84 2.67 7.56 -0.25
CA ALA A 84 3.94 7.03 0.24
C ALA A 84 4.99 6.84 -0.87
N CYS A 85 4.73 7.27 -2.10
CA CYS A 85 5.58 7.02 -3.26
C CYS A 85 6.02 8.32 -3.97
N GLU A 86 7.06 8.19 -4.81
CA GLU A 86 7.53 9.23 -5.76
C GLU A 86 7.14 8.91 -7.20
N GLY A 87 6.78 7.66 -7.46
CA GLY A 87 6.45 7.16 -8.79
C GLY A 87 5.44 6.02 -8.74
N ALA A 88 4.76 5.83 -9.86
CA ALA A 88 3.76 4.79 -10.03
C ALA A 88 3.95 4.07 -11.37
N VAL A 89 4.14 2.75 -11.30
CA VAL A 89 4.08 1.89 -12.49
C VAL A 89 2.63 1.75 -12.92
N LEU A 90 2.28 2.29 -14.09
CA LEU A 90 0.97 2.17 -14.70
C LEU A 90 0.95 0.92 -15.59
N LEU A 91 0.38 -0.16 -15.06
CA LEU A 91 0.39 -1.46 -15.72
C LEU A 91 -0.91 -1.71 -16.48
N VAL A 92 -0.78 -1.97 -17.79
CA VAL A 92 -1.89 -2.19 -18.70
C VAL A 92 -1.71 -3.52 -19.42
N ASP A 93 -2.77 -4.32 -19.54
CA ASP A 93 -2.72 -5.58 -20.30
C ASP A 93 -2.65 -5.29 -21.80
N ALA A 94 -1.62 -5.80 -22.49
CA ALA A 94 -1.43 -5.63 -23.92
C ALA A 94 -2.49 -6.35 -24.79
N ALA A 95 -3.40 -7.14 -24.21
CA ALA A 95 -4.52 -7.75 -24.92
C ALA A 95 -5.88 -7.07 -24.65
N GLN A 96 -6.00 -6.31 -23.55
CA GLN A 96 -7.26 -5.67 -23.14
C GLN A 96 -7.23 -4.15 -23.35
N GLY A 97 -6.08 -3.53 -23.13
CA GLY A 97 -5.92 -2.09 -23.17
C GLY A 97 -6.35 -1.40 -21.87
N ILE A 98 -6.63 -0.11 -21.98
CA ILE A 98 -6.93 0.73 -20.81
C ILE A 98 -8.38 0.54 -20.39
N GLU A 99 -8.56 0.26 -19.11
CA GLU A 99 -9.88 0.18 -18.48
C GLU A 99 -10.19 1.40 -17.61
N ALA A 100 -11.47 1.62 -17.31
CA ALA A 100 -11.94 2.75 -16.50
C ALA A 100 -11.24 2.84 -15.12
N GLN A 101 -10.97 1.71 -14.49
CA GLN A 101 -10.26 1.67 -13.19
C GLN A 101 -8.78 2.03 -13.31
N THR A 102 -8.16 1.71 -14.44
CA THR A 102 -6.78 2.14 -14.74
C THR A 102 -6.72 3.66 -14.83
N LEU A 103 -7.69 4.29 -15.50
CA LEU A 103 -7.79 5.75 -15.60
C LEU A 103 -8.04 6.41 -14.23
N ALA A 104 -8.97 5.86 -13.43
CA ALA A 104 -9.23 6.40 -12.09
C ALA A 104 -7.96 6.42 -11.23
N ASN A 105 -7.19 5.34 -11.22
CA ASN A 105 -5.93 5.26 -10.48
C ASN A 105 -4.83 6.15 -11.08
N LEU A 106 -4.80 6.32 -12.41
CA LEU A 106 -3.89 7.25 -13.06
C LEU A 106 -4.14 8.69 -12.61
N TYR A 107 -5.40 9.13 -12.59
CA TYR A 107 -5.73 10.48 -12.11
C TYR A 107 -5.33 10.69 -10.64
N LEU A 108 -5.54 9.69 -9.77
CA LEU A 108 -5.07 9.75 -8.38
C LEU A 108 -3.55 9.90 -8.26
N ALA A 109 -2.79 9.27 -9.15
CA ALA A 109 -1.33 9.38 -9.16
C ALA A 109 -0.88 10.74 -9.71
N LEU A 110 -1.55 11.28 -10.73
CA LEU A 110 -1.30 12.62 -11.27
C LEU A 110 -1.64 13.73 -10.29
N GLU A 111 -2.73 13.60 -9.53
CA GLU A 111 -3.12 14.54 -8.47
C GLU A 111 -2.07 14.66 -7.34
N LYS A 112 -1.19 13.66 -7.22
CA LYS A 112 -0.08 13.61 -6.25
C LYS A 112 1.28 13.90 -6.86
N ASP A 113 1.31 14.41 -8.10
CA ASP A 113 2.54 14.72 -8.83
C ASP A 113 3.53 13.55 -8.93
N LEU A 114 3.02 12.30 -8.98
CA LEU A 114 3.86 11.11 -9.09
C LEU A 114 4.40 10.94 -10.50
N THR A 115 5.64 10.46 -10.59
CA THR A 115 6.23 10.06 -11.88
C THR A 115 5.54 8.80 -12.39
N ILE A 116 4.85 8.90 -13.52
CA ILE A 116 4.14 7.78 -14.13
C ILE A 116 5.09 7.01 -15.06
N ILE A 117 5.18 5.70 -14.84
CA ILE A 117 5.97 4.79 -15.69
C ILE A 117 4.98 3.90 -16.44
N PRO A 118 4.69 4.18 -17.73
CA PRO A 118 3.74 3.41 -18.51
C PRO A 118 4.31 2.05 -18.90
N VAL A 119 3.57 0.98 -18.61
CA VAL A 119 4.01 -0.40 -18.85
C VAL A 119 2.89 -1.24 -19.45
N LEU A 120 3.17 -1.86 -20.59
CA LEU A 120 2.35 -2.91 -21.20
C LEU A 120 2.80 -4.28 -20.72
N ASN A 121 1.91 -4.99 -20.04
CA ASN A 121 2.14 -6.35 -19.57
C ASN A 121 1.55 -7.39 -20.54
N LYS A 122 1.91 -8.66 -20.32
CA LYS A 122 1.36 -9.83 -21.03
C LYS A 122 1.62 -9.83 -22.54
N ILE A 123 2.74 -9.24 -22.97
CA ILE A 123 3.16 -9.26 -24.38
C ILE A 123 3.46 -10.67 -24.91
N ASP A 124 3.52 -11.68 -24.03
CA ASP A 124 3.64 -13.08 -24.40
C ASP A 124 2.33 -13.71 -24.91
N LEU A 125 1.19 -13.04 -24.74
CA LEU A 125 -0.09 -13.57 -25.19
C LEU A 125 -0.25 -13.43 -26.72
N PRO A 126 -0.78 -14.45 -27.41
CA PRO A 126 -1.02 -14.37 -28.86
C PRO A 126 -2.00 -13.27 -29.28
N ALA A 127 -2.88 -12.85 -28.36
CA ALA A 127 -3.87 -11.80 -28.58
C ALA A 127 -3.34 -10.40 -28.22
N ALA A 128 -2.08 -10.27 -27.78
CA ALA A 128 -1.50 -8.98 -27.44
C ALA A 128 -1.30 -8.13 -28.70
N ASP A 129 -1.61 -6.83 -28.60
CA ASP A 129 -1.36 -5.80 -29.61
C ASP A 129 -0.57 -4.63 -29.00
N PRO A 130 0.75 -4.84 -28.72
CA PRO A 130 1.53 -3.86 -27.97
C PRO A 130 1.70 -2.52 -28.69
N ASP A 131 1.73 -2.50 -30.02
CA ASP A 131 1.93 -1.28 -30.79
C ASP A 131 0.70 -0.36 -30.68
N ARG A 132 -0.50 -0.94 -30.83
CA ARG A 132 -1.74 -0.20 -30.68
C ARG A 132 -1.89 0.35 -29.26
N TYR A 133 -1.76 -0.51 -28.24
CA TYR A 133 -2.00 -0.09 -26.87
C TYR A 133 -0.90 0.82 -26.31
N ALA A 134 0.33 0.75 -26.85
CA ALA A 134 1.38 1.71 -26.51
C ALA A 134 0.98 3.11 -26.96
N ALA A 135 0.45 3.25 -28.18
CA ALA A 135 -0.04 4.53 -28.67
C ALA A 135 -1.22 5.08 -27.83
N GLU A 136 -2.15 4.21 -27.42
CA GLU A 136 -3.28 4.61 -26.55
C GLU A 136 -2.79 5.12 -25.18
N ILE A 137 -1.88 4.38 -24.52
CA ILE A 137 -1.33 4.78 -23.20
C ILE A 137 -0.50 6.06 -23.32
N ALA A 138 0.37 6.14 -24.33
CA ALA A 138 1.22 7.28 -24.57
C ALA A 138 0.42 8.57 -24.77
N HIS A 139 -0.69 8.49 -25.51
CA HIS A 139 -1.59 9.62 -25.69
C HIS A 139 -2.20 10.14 -24.37
N ILE A 140 -2.58 9.23 -23.47
CA ILE A 140 -3.21 9.59 -22.18
C ILE A 140 -2.19 10.11 -21.18
N VAL A 141 -1.02 9.48 -21.10
CA VAL A 141 0.06 9.88 -20.19
C VAL A 141 0.79 11.14 -20.70
N GLY A 142 0.77 11.39 -22.01
CA GLY A 142 1.48 12.50 -22.63
C GLY A 142 2.95 12.20 -22.91
N CYS A 143 3.28 10.96 -23.29
CA CYS A 143 4.64 10.53 -23.68
C CYS A 143 4.66 10.00 -25.12
N GLU A 144 5.82 9.57 -25.60
CA GLU A 144 5.92 8.89 -26.89
C GLU A 144 5.59 7.39 -26.75
N PRO A 145 5.05 6.72 -27.79
CA PRO A 145 4.77 5.28 -27.75
C PRO A 145 6.01 4.42 -27.43
N ASP A 146 7.20 4.89 -27.81
CA ASP A 146 8.47 4.22 -27.55
C ASP A 146 8.91 4.31 -26.07
N ASP A 147 8.36 5.25 -25.31
CA ASP A 147 8.59 5.36 -23.86
C ASP A 147 7.79 4.31 -23.07
N VAL A 148 6.80 3.66 -23.70
CA VAL A 148 5.96 2.64 -23.06
C VAL A 148 6.69 1.31 -23.01
N LEU A 149 7.11 0.91 -21.80
CA LEU A 149 7.83 -0.34 -21.60
C LEU A 149 6.94 -1.56 -21.86
N ARG A 150 7.48 -2.52 -22.60
CA ARG A 150 6.79 -3.76 -22.96
C ARG A 150 7.38 -4.90 -22.15
N VAL A 151 6.58 -5.48 -21.26
CA VAL A 151 7.01 -6.53 -20.32
C VAL A 151 6.11 -7.75 -20.37
N SER A 152 6.65 -8.89 -19.93
CA SER A 152 5.85 -10.06 -19.58
C SER A 152 6.19 -10.46 -18.15
N ALA A 153 5.31 -10.14 -17.21
CA ALA A 153 5.45 -10.56 -15.81
C ALA A 153 5.53 -12.09 -15.67
N LYS A 154 4.82 -12.81 -16.55
CA LYS A 154 4.78 -14.27 -16.58
C LYS A 154 6.13 -14.89 -16.94
N THR A 155 6.80 -14.37 -17.97
CA THR A 155 8.09 -14.91 -18.43
C THR A 155 9.29 -14.22 -17.79
N GLY A 156 9.11 -13.01 -17.27
CA GLY A 156 10.17 -12.15 -16.77
C GLY A 156 10.80 -11.24 -17.83
N LEU A 157 10.33 -11.31 -19.08
CA LEU A 157 10.85 -10.47 -20.17
C LEU A 157 10.69 -8.98 -19.84
N SER A 158 11.78 -8.23 -19.98
CA SER A 158 11.88 -6.78 -19.78
C SER A 158 11.61 -6.27 -18.36
N VAL A 159 11.46 -7.15 -17.36
CA VAL A 159 11.16 -6.72 -15.97
C VAL A 159 12.40 -6.14 -15.28
N ARG A 160 13.61 -6.57 -15.67
CA ARG A 160 14.87 -5.96 -15.20
C ARG A 160 15.00 -4.54 -15.70
N GLU A 161 14.74 -4.34 -16.98
CA GLU A 161 14.73 -3.05 -17.66
C GLU A 161 13.70 -2.10 -17.05
N LEU A 162 12.53 -2.62 -16.64
CA LEU A 162 11.57 -1.85 -15.86
C LEU A 162 12.13 -1.39 -14.50
N LEU A 163 12.85 -2.24 -13.76
CA LEU A 163 13.45 -1.82 -12.49
C LEU A 163 14.56 -0.78 -12.68
N ASP A 164 15.36 -0.92 -13.73
CA ASP A 164 16.37 0.07 -14.11
C ASP A 164 15.73 1.40 -14.51
N GLU A 165 14.62 1.34 -15.26
CA GLU A 165 13.84 2.52 -15.63
C GLU A 165 13.24 3.22 -14.42
N VAL A 166 12.67 2.47 -13.47
CA VAL A 166 12.15 3.02 -12.20
C VAL A 166 13.23 3.84 -11.49
N VAL A 167 14.46 3.32 -11.38
CA VAL A 167 15.59 4.05 -10.78
C VAL A 167 15.95 5.30 -11.60
N ARG A 168 15.86 5.22 -12.93
CA ARG A 168 16.27 6.30 -13.83
C ARG A 168 15.34 7.50 -13.76
N VAL A 169 14.02 7.28 -13.73
CA VAL A 169 13.03 8.35 -13.89
C VAL A 169 12.35 8.78 -12.59
N THR A 170 12.27 7.89 -11.60
CA THR A 170 11.61 8.22 -10.32
C THR A 170 12.54 9.11 -9.49
N PRO A 171 12.09 10.30 -9.04
CA PRO A 171 12.92 11.12 -8.17
C PRO A 171 13.17 10.41 -6.84
N ALA A 172 14.34 10.67 -6.24
CA ALA A 172 14.61 10.19 -4.89
C ALA A 172 13.70 10.92 -3.88
N PRO A 173 13.29 10.25 -2.78
CA PRO A 173 12.53 10.90 -1.73
C PRO A 173 13.34 12.07 -1.13
N VAL A 174 12.66 13.18 -0.88
CA VAL A 174 13.26 14.42 -0.36
C VAL A 174 12.85 14.63 1.09
N GLY A 175 13.82 14.99 1.94
CA GLY A 175 13.61 15.31 3.34
C GLY A 175 14.89 15.73 4.04
N ASP A 176 14.77 16.29 5.25
CA ASP A 176 15.91 16.74 6.06
C ASP A 176 16.24 15.68 7.13
N PRO A 177 17.40 15.00 7.05
CA PRO A 177 17.78 13.98 8.02
C PRO A 177 18.15 14.55 9.40
N ASP A 178 18.46 15.84 9.49
CA ASP A 178 18.82 16.52 10.74
C ASP A 178 17.61 17.20 11.41
N ALA A 179 16.47 17.27 10.71
CA ALA A 179 15.22 17.81 11.25
C ALA A 179 14.56 16.85 12.26
N PRO A 180 13.64 17.36 13.11
CA PRO A 180 12.81 16.51 13.95
C PRO A 180 12.08 15.44 13.16
N ALA A 181 12.04 14.21 13.69
CA ALA A 181 11.43 13.08 13.01
C ALA A 181 9.97 13.36 12.62
N ARG A 182 9.66 13.18 11.34
CA ARG A 182 8.29 13.20 10.82
C ARG A 182 8.09 11.96 9.98
N ALA A 183 7.20 11.09 10.42
CA ALA A 183 6.80 9.91 9.65
C ALA A 183 5.30 9.87 9.44
N MET A 184 4.88 9.65 8.20
CA MET A 184 3.48 9.50 7.83
C MET A 184 3.03 8.07 8.06
N ILE A 185 1.91 7.89 8.75
CA ILE A 185 1.23 6.60 8.82
C ILE A 185 0.39 6.44 7.56
N PHE A 186 0.75 5.53 6.68
CA PHE A 186 -0.06 5.23 5.49
C PHE A 186 -0.88 3.94 5.64
N ASP A 187 -0.48 3.02 6.54
CA ASP A 187 -1.28 1.84 6.84
C ASP A 187 -1.10 1.30 8.26
N SER A 188 -2.02 0.45 8.71
CA SER A 188 -1.98 -0.21 10.01
C SER A 188 -2.73 -1.53 9.99
N VAL A 189 -2.15 -2.56 10.61
CA VAL A 189 -2.74 -3.90 10.69
C VAL A 189 -2.67 -4.41 12.12
N TYR A 190 -3.67 -5.16 12.55
CA TYR A 190 -3.66 -5.80 13.87
C TYR A 190 -2.99 -7.17 13.82
N ASP A 191 -2.00 -7.38 14.68
CA ASP A 191 -1.36 -8.67 14.93
C ASP A 191 -1.74 -9.18 16.32
N THR A 192 -2.20 -10.43 16.41
CA THR A 192 -2.68 -11.05 17.66
C THR A 192 -1.64 -11.06 18.77
N TYR A 193 -0.35 -11.14 18.44
CA TYR A 193 0.75 -11.23 19.40
C TYR A 193 1.47 -9.90 19.60
N ARG A 194 1.64 -9.15 18.51
CA ARG A 194 2.43 -7.91 18.48
C ARG A 194 1.59 -6.65 18.70
N GLY A 195 0.26 -6.77 18.67
CA GLY A 195 -0.66 -5.64 18.71
C GLY A 195 -0.73 -4.93 17.37
N VAL A 196 -0.96 -3.62 17.39
CA VAL A 196 -1.04 -2.80 16.17
C VAL A 196 0.34 -2.64 15.57
N VAL A 197 0.49 -3.09 14.32
CA VAL A 197 1.65 -2.87 13.47
C VAL A 197 1.32 -1.70 12.54
N THR A 198 2.07 -0.62 12.67
CA THR A 198 1.84 0.62 11.93
C THR A 198 2.88 0.74 10.82
N TYR A 199 2.44 0.87 9.58
CA TYR A 199 3.31 1.09 8.43
C TYR A 199 3.50 2.58 8.19
N ILE A 200 4.78 2.96 8.07
CA ILE A 200 5.18 4.36 8.01
C ILE A 200 6.13 4.63 6.86
N ARG A 201 6.07 5.87 6.39
CA ARG A 201 7.09 6.48 5.54
C ARG A 201 7.74 7.61 6.32
N VAL A 202 9.06 7.59 6.46
CA VAL A 202 9.80 8.69 7.09
C VAL A 202 10.01 9.80 6.06
N VAL A 203 9.54 11.00 6.38
CA VAL A 203 9.71 12.19 5.55
C VAL A 203 10.92 12.97 6.03
N ASP A 204 11.07 13.18 7.34
CA ASP A 204 12.22 13.89 7.93
C ASP A 204 12.75 13.18 9.16
N GLY A 205 14.01 13.47 9.48
CA GLY A 205 14.72 12.94 10.62
C GLY A 205 14.91 11.42 10.54
N THR A 206 15.01 10.81 11.70
CA THR A 206 15.22 9.37 11.86
C THR A 206 14.37 8.81 12.98
N ILE A 207 13.83 7.61 12.79
CA ILE A 207 13.14 6.86 13.83
C ILE A 207 14.01 5.68 14.24
N THR A 208 14.22 5.52 15.55
CA THR A 208 15.09 4.47 16.10
C THR A 208 14.38 3.58 17.11
N PRO A 209 14.77 2.31 17.26
CA PRO A 209 14.19 1.42 18.27
C PRO A 209 14.30 2.01 19.68
N ARG A 210 13.32 1.71 20.54
CA ARG A 210 13.24 2.11 21.97
C ARG A 210 13.11 3.62 22.23
N GLU A 211 12.93 4.45 21.21
CA GLU A 211 12.53 5.83 21.46
C GLU A 211 11.04 5.93 21.83
N ARG A 212 10.67 7.05 22.48
CA ARG A 212 9.27 7.38 22.72
C ARG A 212 8.78 8.28 21.59
N ILE A 213 7.74 7.86 20.92
CA ILE A 213 7.09 8.60 19.86
C ILE A 213 5.80 9.25 20.35
N LYS A 214 5.35 10.27 19.61
CA LYS A 214 4.10 10.98 19.81
C LYS A 214 3.29 10.95 18.51
N MET A 215 2.03 10.57 18.63
CA MET A 215 1.02 10.73 17.58
C MET A 215 0.57 12.19 17.56
N MET A 216 0.71 12.88 16.43
CA MET A 216 0.45 14.33 16.39
C MET A 216 -1.05 14.65 16.44
N SER A 217 -1.91 13.82 15.85
CA SER A 217 -3.36 14.04 15.83
C SER A 217 -4.03 13.88 17.20
N THR A 218 -3.64 12.84 17.96
CA THR A 218 -4.24 12.50 19.26
C THR A 218 -3.44 13.06 20.43
N GLY A 219 -2.16 13.38 20.23
CA GLY A 219 -1.22 13.76 21.27
C GLY A 219 -0.75 12.60 22.16
N THR A 220 -1.16 11.36 21.88
CA THR A 220 -0.76 10.19 22.66
C THR A 220 0.71 9.87 22.45
N THR A 221 1.35 9.29 23.47
CA THR A 221 2.77 8.93 23.41
C THR A 221 2.95 7.45 23.65
N HIS A 222 3.78 6.81 22.84
CA HIS A 222 4.03 5.38 22.87
C HIS A 222 5.52 5.10 22.92
N GLU A 223 5.91 3.99 23.54
CA GLU A 223 7.28 3.48 23.48
C GLU A 223 7.40 2.49 22.32
N LEU A 224 8.40 2.67 21.47
CA LEU A 224 8.64 1.75 20.36
C LEU A 224 9.28 0.47 20.85
N LEU A 225 8.55 -0.64 20.71
CA LEU A 225 9.04 -1.98 20.98
C LEU A 225 9.95 -2.46 19.85
N GLU A 226 9.55 -2.19 18.61
CA GLU A 226 10.27 -2.61 17.41
C GLU A 226 10.08 -1.59 16.28
N VAL A 227 11.15 -1.40 15.51
CA VAL A 227 11.17 -0.69 14.24
C VAL A 227 11.78 -1.65 13.23
N GLY A 228 11.19 -1.77 12.05
CA GLY A 228 11.66 -2.72 11.06
C GLY A 228 11.24 -2.40 9.64
N ILE A 229 11.67 -3.27 8.73
CA ILE A 229 11.37 -3.23 7.31
C ILE A 229 10.78 -4.57 6.87
N VAL A 230 10.04 -4.58 5.77
CA VAL A 230 9.47 -5.79 5.18
C VAL A 230 10.30 -6.17 3.95
N SER A 231 10.95 -7.34 3.93
CA SER A 231 11.82 -7.76 2.82
C SER A 231 12.12 -9.26 2.87
N PRO A 232 11.24 -10.13 2.35
CA PRO A 232 9.82 -9.91 2.05
C PRO A 232 8.95 -10.14 3.30
N GLU A 233 9.53 -10.75 4.33
CA GLU A 233 8.94 -10.86 5.66
C GLU A 233 9.40 -9.71 6.56
N PRO A 234 8.63 -9.37 7.59
CA PRO A 234 9.02 -8.39 8.60
C PRO A 234 10.34 -8.77 9.26
N LYS A 235 11.30 -7.84 9.28
CA LYS A 235 12.56 -7.98 10.02
C LYS A 235 12.92 -6.68 10.76
N PRO A 236 13.41 -6.78 12.00
CA PRO A 236 13.86 -5.61 12.75
C PRO A 236 14.98 -4.85 12.02
N SER A 237 15.00 -3.53 12.19
CA SER A 237 16.02 -2.62 11.68
C SER A 237 16.66 -1.83 12.83
N VAL A 238 17.84 -1.27 12.58
CA VAL A 238 18.51 -0.33 13.50
C VAL A 238 17.82 1.04 13.55
N GLY A 239 16.95 1.32 12.58
CA GLY A 239 16.17 2.55 12.45
C GLY A 239 15.61 2.69 11.04
N LEU A 240 14.89 3.79 10.83
CA LEU A 240 14.39 4.23 9.53
C LEU A 240 14.77 5.71 9.34
N GLY A 241 15.42 6.02 8.23
CA GLY A 241 15.78 7.39 7.85
C GLY A 241 14.88 7.97 6.77
N VAL A 242 15.17 9.21 6.36
CA VAL A 242 14.45 9.93 5.30
C VAL A 242 14.23 9.06 4.06
N GLY A 243 12.97 8.98 3.63
CA GLY A 243 12.53 8.23 2.47
C GLY A 243 12.31 6.74 2.70
N GLU A 244 12.75 6.19 3.83
CA GLU A 244 12.55 4.77 4.11
C GLU A 244 11.10 4.46 4.52
N VAL A 245 10.61 3.34 3.99
CA VAL A 245 9.32 2.76 4.35
C VAL A 245 9.53 1.53 5.22
N GLY A 246 8.82 1.46 6.34
CA GLY A 246 8.95 0.38 7.30
C GLY A 246 7.72 0.23 8.19
N TYR A 247 7.88 -0.48 9.30
CA TYR A 247 6.83 -0.68 10.29
C TYR A 247 7.31 -0.33 11.70
N LEU A 248 6.35 0.02 12.55
CA LEU A 248 6.50 0.31 13.96
C LEU A 248 5.58 -0.59 14.78
N ILE A 249 6.09 -1.06 15.93
CA ILE A 249 5.31 -1.80 16.91
C ILE A 249 5.38 -1.06 18.24
N THR A 250 4.21 -0.64 18.73
CA THR A 250 4.07 0.15 19.98
C THR A 250 3.47 -0.65 21.14
N GLY A 251 3.03 -1.90 20.88
CA GLY A 251 2.31 -2.73 21.86
C GLY A 251 0.88 -2.28 22.15
N VAL A 252 0.41 -1.24 21.46
CA VAL A 252 -0.98 -0.78 21.52
C VAL A 252 -1.89 -1.88 20.96
N LYS A 253 -3.02 -2.12 21.61
CA LYS A 253 -4.03 -3.10 21.17
C LYS A 253 -5.19 -2.48 20.39
N ASP A 254 -5.35 -1.16 20.47
CA ASP A 254 -6.42 -0.42 19.81
C ASP A 254 -5.88 0.34 18.60
N VAL A 255 -6.26 -0.10 17.40
CA VAL A 255 -5.84 0.50 16.12
C VAL A 255 -6.29 1.96 16.03
N ARG A 256 -7.35 2.37 16.73
CA ARG A 256 -7.85 3.76 16.72
C ARG A 256 -6.87 4.76 17.31
N GLN A 257 -5.87 4.31 18.07
CA GLN A 257 -4.79 5.16 18.59
C GLN A 257 -3.66 5.39 17.57
N SER A 258 -3.65 4.63 16.47
CA SER A 258 -2.72 4.76 15.35
C SER A 258 -3.52 5.08 14.09
N LYS A 259 -4.00 6.32 13.99
CA LYS A 259 -4.82 6.74 12.85
C LYS A 259 -3.98 6.81 11.57
N VAL A 260 -4.48 6.15 10.54
CA VAL A 260 -3.98 6.33 9.17
C VAL A 260 -4.10 7.79 8.76
N GLY A 261 -3.05 8.33 8.14
CA GLY A 261 -2.94 9.74 7.78
C GLY A 261 -2.42 10.64 8.92
N ASP A 262 -2.15 10.10 10.11
CA ASP A 262 -1.47 10.83 11.18
C ASP A 262 0.04 10.95 10.92
N THR A 263 0.67 11.90 11.61
CA THR A 263 2.11 12.08 11.69
C THR A 263 2.65 11.57 13.02
N ILE A 264 3.67 10.74 12.94
CA ILE A 264 4.47 10.31 14.08
C ILE A 264 5.71 11.21 14.17
N THR A 265 6.03 11.63 15.39
CA THR A 265 7.26 12.36 15.72
C THR A 265 7.87 11.83 17.01
N SER A 266 9.16 12.08 17.27
CA SER A 266 9.77 11.81 18.58
C SER A 266 9.08 12.64 19.68
N GLN A 267 8.95 12.08 20.89
CA GLN A 267 8.34 12.77 22.04
C GLN A 267 9.18 13.96 22.52
N ARG A 268 10.51 13.79 22.50
CA ARG A 268 11.47 14.85 22.84
C ARG A 268 12.04 15.42 21.56
N HIS A 269 12.12 16.75 21.48
CA HIS A 269 12.59 17.46 20.27
C HIS A 269 11.83 17.09 18.99
N GLY A 270 10.54 16.75 19.13
CA GLY A 270 9.68 16.40 18.00
C GLY A 270 9.26 17.59 17.16
N ALA A 271 8.75 17.29 15.97
CA ALA A 271 8.18 18.27 15.05
C ALA A 271 6.99 19.00 15.67
N THR A 272 6.88 20.28 15.33
CA THR A 272 5.77 21.15 15.79
C THR A 272 4.63 21.21 14.79
N GLN A 273 4.88 20.87 13.53
CA GLN A 273 3.89 20.87 12.45
C GLN A 273 3.73 19.45 11.92
N PRO A 274 2.49 18.92 11.87
CA PRO A 274 2.24 17.63 11.26
C PRO A 274 2.46 17.70 9.75
N LEU A 275 2.67 16.55 9.13
CA LEU A 275 2.54 16.41 7.68
C LEU A 275 1.08 16.67 7.30
N THR A 276 0.85 17.08 6.05
CA THR A 276 -0.52 17.24 5.54
C THR A 276 -1.22 15.89 5.62
N GLY A 277 -2.15 15.76 6.57
CA GLY A 277 -2.80 14.49 6.88
C GLY A 277 -3.88 14.10 5.89
N TYR A 278 -4.26 12.82 5.94
CA TYR A 278 -5.30 12.25 5.09
C TYR A 278 -6.71 12.66 5.57
N ARG A 279 -7.68 12.69 4.64
CA ARG A 279 -9.10 12.91 4.97
C ARG A 279 -9.79 11.58 5.28
N GLU A 280 -10.42 11.43 6.43
CA GLU A 280 -11.13 10.19 6.77
C GLU A 280 -12.04 9.71 5.61
N PRO A 281 -12.03 8.39 5.29
CA PRO A 281 -12.83 7.85 4.22
C PRO A 281 -14.31 8.15 4.49
N ARG A 282 -15.03 8.56 3.44
CA ARG A 282 -16.47 8.78 3.54
C ARG A 282 -17.18 7.58 2.93
N PRO A 283 -17.87 6.75 3.73
CA PRO A 283 -18.66 5.65 3.22
C PRO A 283 -19.72 6.14 2.23
N MET A 284 -19.81 5.46 1.09
CA MET A 284 -20.74 5.80 0.01
C MET A 284 -21.95 4.86 -0.05
N VAL A 285 -21.83 3.68 0.53
CA VAL A 285 -22.87 2.65 0.59
C VAL A 285 -23.12 2.35 2.06
N TYR A 286 -24.38 2.15 2.43
CA TYR A 286 -24.75 1.76 3.79
C TYR A 286 -25.63 0.52 3.76
N SER A 287 -25.48 -0.34 4.77
CA SER A 287 -26.30 -1.53 4.97
C SER A 287 -26.60 -1.74 6.45
N GLY A 288 -27.81 -2.20 6.76
CA GLY A 288 -28.19 -2.61 8.11
C GLY A 288 -27.85 -4.08 8.34
N LEU A 289 -26.99 -4.37 9.31
CA LEU A 289 -26.64 -5.72 9.71
C LEU A 289 -27.35 -6.07 11.03
N TYR A 290 -28.15 -7.13 10.99
CA TYR A 290 -28.93 -7.61 12.12
C TYR A 290 -28.64 -9.10 12.32
N PRO A 291 -28.40 -9.57 13.56
CA PRO A 291 -28.26 -10.98 13.82
C PRO A 291 -29.61 -11.68 13.64
N VAL A 292 -29.60 -12.96 13.25
CA VAL A 292 -30.84 -13.74 13.09
C VAL A 292 -31.46 -14.02 14.46
N ASP A 293 -30.61 -14.28 15.47
CA ASP A 293 -31.00 -14.35 16.86
C ASP A 293 -30.49 -13.11 17.63
N GLY A 294 -31.39 -12.42 18.33
CA GLY A 294 -31.04 -11.25 19.14
C GLY A 294 -30.02 -11.56 20.25
N SER A 295 -29.86 -12.83 20.65
CA SER A 295 -28.83 -13.25 21.59
C SER A 295 -27.40 -13.11 21.05
N GLU A 296 -27.22 -13.10 19.72
CA GLU A 296 -25.93 -12.97 19.03
C GLU A 296 -25.50 -11.50 18.81
N TYR A 297 -26.29 -10.52 19.27
CA TYR A 297 -25.94 -9.11 19.16
C TYR A 297 -24.54 -8.77 19.73
N PRO A 298 -24.13 -9.30 20.90
CA PRO A 298 -22.77 -9.09 21.42
C PRO A 298 -21.70 -9.67 20.50
N ASP A 299 -21.95 -10.83 19.90
CA ASP A 299 -21.01 -11.51 19.01
C ASP A 299 -20.85 -10.73 17.70
N LEU A 300 -21.96 -10.22 17.14
CA LEU A 300 -21.92 -9.35 15.96
C LEU A 300 -21.14 -8.07 16.24
N ARG A 301 -21.35 -7.45 17.40
CA ARG A 301 -20.60 -6.27 17.82
C ARG A 301 -19.11 -6.58 17.92
N GLU A 302 -18.73 -7.67 18.58
CA GLU A 302 -17.34 -8.06 18.73
C GLU A 302 -16.70 -8.38 17.37
N ALA A 303 -17.44 -9.00 16.45
CA ALA A 303 -16.99 -9.25 15.09
C ALA A 303 -16.75 -7.95 14.30
N LEU A 304 -17.65 -6.98 14.40
CA LEU A 304 -17.47 -5.65 13.80
C LEU A 304 -16.30 -4.88 14.41
N ASP A 305 -16.17 -4.90 15.75
CA ASP A 305 -15.03 -4.31 16.45
C ASP A 305 -13.72 -4.91 15.92
N LYS A 306 -13.63 -6.24 15.77
CA LYS A 306 -12.46 -6.93 15.22
C LYS A 306 -12.20 -6.64 13.74
N LEU A 307 -13.25 -6.55 12.92
CA LEU A 307 -13.12 -6.26 11.49
C LEU A 307 -12.61 -4.83 11.26
N GLN A 308 -13.14 -3.86 12.02
CA GLN A 308 -12.71 -2.47 11.96
C GLN A 308 -11.25 -2.26 12.36
N LEU A 309 -10.65 -3.17 13.15
CA LEU A 309 -9.20 -3.12 13.42
C LEU A 309 -8.36 -3.28 12.14
N ASN A 310 -8.87 -3.98 11.13
CA ASN A 310 -8.15 -4.22 9.89
C ASN A 310 -8.72 -3.41 8.72
N ASP A 311 -9.93 -2.86 8.84
CA ASP A 311 -10.58 -2.08 7.80
C ASP A 311 -10.82 -0.64 8.26
N ALA A 312 -9.98 0.28 7.76
CA ALA A 312 -10.08 1.70 8.06
C ALA A 312 -11.25 2.41 7.35
N ALA A 313 -11.86 1.77 6.34
CA ALA A 313 -13.02 2.31 5.64
C ALA A 313 -14.34 1.92 6.32
N LEU A 314 -14.37 0.80 7.05
CA LEU A 314 -15.56 0.33 7.75
C LEU A 314 -15.96 1.27 8.89
N THR A 315 -17.18 1.78 8.80
CA THR A 315 -17.85 2.50 9.88
C THR A 315 -19.11 1.76 10.28
N TYR A 316 -19.47 1.80 11.57
CA TYR A 316 -20.76 1.30 12.00
C TYR A 316 -21.27 2.05 13.23
N GLU A 317 -22.57 2.17 13.31
CA GLU A 317 -23.28 2.73 14.47
C GLU A 317 -24.42 1.80 14.88
N PRO A 318 -24.73 1.68 16.19
CA PRO A 318 -25.88 0.89 16.65
C PRO A 318 -27.18 1.40 16.01
N GLU A 319 -27.97 0.48 15.46
CA GLU A 319 -29.27 0.76 14.85
C GLU A 319 -30.32 -0.16 15.47
N THR A 320 -31.55 0.34 15.67
CA THR A 320 -32.66 -0.48 16.17
C THR A 320 -33.79 -0.51 15.14
N SER A 321 -34.23 -1.71 14.79
CA SER A 321 -35.35 -1.96 13.90
C SER A 321 -36.51 -2.57 14.68
N ALA A 322 -37.73 -2.11 14.39
CA ALA A 322 -38.93 -2.65 15.01
C ALA A 322 -39.19 -4.12 14.64
N ALA A 323 -38.77 -4.55 13.45
CA ALA A 323 -38.99 -5.90 12.94
C ALA A 323 -37.79 -6.84 13.22
N LEU A 324 -36.58 -6.30 13.22
CA LEU A 324 -35.33 -7.08 13.28
C LEU A 324 -34.59 -6.95 14.62
N GLY A 325 -35.05 -6.06 15.52
CA GLY A 325 -34.41 -5.85 16.81
C GLY A 325 -33.14 -4.98 16.73
N PHE A 326 -32.16 -5.29 17.57
CA PHE A 326 -30.90 -4.55 17.66
C PHE A 326 -29.93 -5.01 16.58
N GLY A 327 -29.30 -4.06 15.89
CA GLY A 327 -28.29 -4.30 14.88
C GLY A 327 -27.34 -3.12 14.74
N PHE A 328 -26.71 -3.03 13.58
CA PHE A 328 -25.75 -1.98 13.25
C PHE A 328 -25.99 -1.47 11.85
N ARG A 329 -26.01 -0.15 11.69
CA ARG A 329 -25.89 0.47 10.38
C ARG A 329 -24.42 0.57 10.04
N CYS A 330 -23.99 -0.15 9.01
CA CYS A 330 -22.61 -0.19 8.55
C CYS A 330 -22.48 0.64 7.27
N GLY A 331 -21.36 1.33 7.13
CA GLY A 331 -20.94 2.05 5.93
C GLY A 331 -19.56 1.60 5.51
#